data_AF-A0A0F7EI91-F1
#
_entry.id   AF-A0A0F7EI91-F1
#
_cell.length_a   1.000
_cell.length_b   1.000
_cell.length_c   1.000
_cell.angle_alpha   90.00
_cell.angle_beta   90.00
_cell.angle_gamma   90.00
#
_symmetry.space_group_name_H-M   'P 1'
#
loop_
_entity.id
_entity.type
_entity.pdbx_description
1 polymer ?
#
loop_
_entity_poly.entity_id
_entity_poly.type
_entity_poly.pdbx_seq_one_letter_code
_entity_poly.pdbx_strand_id
1 'polypeptide(L)'
;MDKLRKGRWLKMRIKKRTLWMAVNSVYGERLLQIAQEHSRLSCDLEVNKYLSDQDKMIYTFHMKELRKEREMIIKQFDSEKEHSVLG
;
A
#
# COMPACT_ATOMS: atom_id res chain seq x y z
N MET A 1 -22.36 6.94 -16.67
CA MET A 1 -21.89 7.74 -15.52
C MET A 1 -20.79 6.93 -14.86
N ASP A 2 -19.52 7.20 -15.14
CA ASP A 2 -18.42 6.47 -14.51
C ASP A 2 -17.29 7.44 -14.19
N LYS A 3 -17.44 8.16 -13.08
CA LYS A 3 -16.34 8.93 -12.50
C LYS A 3 -15.48 7.96 -11.69
N LEU A 4 -14.62 7.22 -12.41
CA LEU A 4 -13.45 6.58 -11.82
C LEU A 4 -12.63 7.65 -11.12
N ARG A 5 -12.85 7.82 -9.81
CA ARG A 5 -11.94 8.53 -8.91
C ARG A 5 -10.63 7.75 -8.92
N LYS A 6 -9.78 8.07 -9.89
CA LYS A 6 -8.35 7.75 -9.87
C LYS A 6 -7.76 8.53 -8.70
N GLY A 7 -7.93 7.96 -7.50
CA GLY A 7 -7.12 8.28 -6.35
C GLY A 7 -5.68 8.30 -6.83
N ARG A 8 -5.04 9.44 -6.65
CA ARG A 8 -3.69 9.74 -7.14
C ARG A 8 -2.72 8.87 -6.34
N TRP A 9 -2.61 7.59 -6.70
CA TRP A 9 -1.58 6.69 -6.19
C TRP A 9 -0.24 7.33 -6.57
N LEU A 10 0.49 7.82 -5.57
CA LEU A 10 1.87 8.24 -5.76
C LEU A 10 2.57 7.09 -6.50
N LYS A 11 3.01 7.36 -7.73
CA LYS A 11 3.49 6.36 -8.69
C LYS A 11 4.84 5.78 -8.21
N MET A 12 4.83 4.88 -7.23
CA MET A 12 5.92 3.93 -7.12
C MET A 12 5.70 2.87 -8.21
N ARG A 13 6.53 2.89 -9.26
CA ARG A 13 6.56 1.86 -10.31
C ARG A 13 7.16 0.59 -9.72
N ILE A 14 6.37 -0.14 -8.93
CA ILE A 14 6.76 -1.45 -8.43
C ILE A 14 6.80 -2.41 -9.63
N LYS A 15 7.95 -3.04 -9.87
CA LYS A 15 8.08 -4.06 -10.91
C LYS A 15 7.20 -5.25 -10.53
N LYS A 16 6.52 -5.85 -11.53
CA LYS A 16 5.66 -7.03 -11.32
C LYS A 16 6.41 -8.17 -10.61
N ARG A 17 7.68 -8.40 -10.98
CA ARG A 17 8.55 -9.40 -10.34
C ARG A 17 8.78 -9.10 -8.86
N THR A 18 9.13 -7.86 -8.51
CA THR A 18 9.34 -7.43 -7.12
C THR A 18 8.10 -7.64 -6.26
N LEU A 19 6.92 -7.26 -6.78
CA LEU A 19 5.66 -7.51 -6.10
C LEU A 19 5.38 -9.00 -5.92
N TRP A 20 5.61 -9.79 -6.97
CA TRP A 20 5.40 -11.24 -6.92
C TRP A 20 6.32 -11.90 -5.88
N MET A 21 7.59 -11.52 -5.83
CA MET A 21 8.54 -12.01 -4.80
C MET A 21 8.06 -11.64 -3.39
N ALA A 22 7.64 -10.40 -3.16
CA ALA A 22 7.17 -9.94 -1.87
C ALA A 22 5.91 -10.70 -1.40
N VAL A 23 4.94 -10.92 -2.30
CA VAL A 23 3.69 -11.65 -2.01
C VAL A 23 3.94 -13.13 -1.73
N ASN A 24 4.92 -13.75 -2.40
CA ASN A 24 5.27 -15.17 -2.19
C ASN A 24 6.32 -15.36 -1.08
N SER A 25 6.64 -14.31 -0.33
CA SER A 25 7.55 -14.37 0.81
C SER A 25 6.79 -14.53 2.14
N VAL A 26 7.52 -14.55 3.25
CA VAL A 26 6.96 -14.49 4.61
C VAL A 26 6.06 -13.27 4.85
N TYR A 27 6.20 -12.22 4.04
CA TYR A 27 5.39 -11.00 4.14
C TYR A 27 4.06 -11.08 3.38
N GLY A 28 3.77 -12.16 2.64
CA GLY A 28 2.56 -12.29 1.83
C GLY A 28 1.27 -12.08 2.61
N GLU A 29 1.14 -12.74 3.76
CA GLU A 29 -0.01 -12.60 4.66
C GLU A 29 -0.13 -11.15 5.18
N ARG A 30 0.99 -10.53 5.56
CA ARG A 30 0.97 -9.14 6.04
C ARG A 30 0.54 -8.17 4.93
N LEU A 31 1.00 -8.38 3.70
CA LEU A 31 0.59 -7.57 2.55
C LEU A 31 -0.91 -7.71 2.25
N LEU A 32 -1.48 -8.90 2.44
CA LEU A 32 -2.92 -9.13 2.32
C LEU A 32 -3.69 -8.36 3.40
N GLN A 33 -3.26 -8.43 4.66
CA GLN A 33 -3.87 -7.70 5.77
C GLN A 33 -3.84 -6.19 5.53
N ILE A 34 -2.70 -5.65 5.09
CA ILE A 34 -2.56 -4.23 4.72
C ILE A 34 -3.59 -3.85 3.63
N ALA A 35 -3.75 -4.68 2.61
CA ALA A 35 -4.70 -4.40 1.52
C ALA A 35 -6.16 -4.43 2.00
N GLN A 36 -6.53 -5.40 2.86
CA GLN A 36 -7.86 -5.50 3.44
C GLN A 36 -8.18 -4.31 4.33
N GLU A 37 -7.26 -3.93 5.23
CA GLU A 37 -7.45 -2.82 6.15
C GLU A 37 -7.51 -1.48 5.41
N HIS A 38 -6.65 -1.29 4.41
CA HIS A 38 -6.70 -0.10 3.55
C HIS A 38 -8.05 0.01 2.82
N SER A 39 -8.55 -1.10 2.29
CA SER A 39 -9.85 -1.15 1.61
C SER A 39 -11.00 -0.85 2.56
N ARG A 40 -10.98 -1.41 3.78
CA ARG A 40 -11.99 -1.13 4.82
C ARG A 40 -12.05 0.36 5.16
N LEU A 41 -10.91 0.96 5.50
CA LEU A 41 -10.85 2.38 5.88
C LEU A 41 -11.23 3.30 4.72
N SER A 42 -10.83 2.95 3.50
CA SER A 42 -11.23 3.72 2.31
C SER A 42 -12.74 3.64 2.06
N CYS A 43 -13.34 2.46 2.25
CA CYS A 43 -14.78 2.26 2.12
C CYS A 43 -15.51 3.08 3.18
N ASP A 44 -15.10 2.97 4.46
CA ASP A 44 -15.72 3.72 5.56
C ASP A 44 -15.65 5.23 5.34
N LEU A 45 -14.51 5.76 4.87
CA LEU A 45 -14.39 7.18 4.50
C LEU A 45 -15.37 7.62 3.39
N GLU A 46 -15.75 6.72 2.50
CA GLU A 46 -16.64 7.01 1.38
C GLU A 46 -18.12 6.85 1.76
N VAL A 47 -18.46 5.84 2.56
CA VAL A 47 -19.85 5.46 2.82
C VAL A 47 -20.37 5.92 4.18
N ASN A 48 -19.51 6.06 5.19
CA ASN A 48 -19.93 6.39 6.55
C ASN A 48 -20.03 7.92 6.74
N LYS A 49 -21.26 8.43 6.64
CA LYS A 49 -21.60 9.85 6.80
C LYS A 49 -21.46 10.37 8.24
N TYR A 50 -21.32 9.48 9.22
CA TYR A 50 -21.29 9.81 10.65
C TYR A 50 -19.86 9.93 11.22
N LEU A 51 -18.83 9.73 10.39
CA LEU A 51 -17.46 9.93 10.81
C LEU A 51 -17.22 11.40 11.16
N SER A 52 -16.69 11.64 12.37
CA SER A 52 -16.23 12.96 12.75
C SER A 52 -15.01 13.35 11.91
N ASP A 53 -14.66 14.64 11.91
CA ASP A 53 -13.46 15.09 11.21
C ASP A 53 -12.17 14.54 11.86
N GLN A 54 -12.21 14.29 13.16
CA GLN A 54 -11.14 13.58 13.86
C GLN A 54 -11.00 12.13 13.38
N ASP A 55 -12.11 11.40 13.22
CA ASP A 55 -12.07 10.02 12.70
C ASP A 55 -11.51 9.98 11.28
N LYS A 56 -11.94 10.93 10.42
CA LYS A 56 -11.40 11.04 9.06
C LYS A 56 -9.88 11.31 9.08
N MET A 57 -9.41 12.16 9.99
CA MET A 57 -7.97 12.39 10.17
C MET A 57 -7.24 11.12 10.61
N ILE A 58 -7.79 10.38 11.58
CA ILE A 58 -7.20 9.12 12.04
C ILE A 58 -7.15 8.10 10.91
N TYR A 59 -8.22 7.93 10.15
CA TYR A 59 -8.29 6.96 9.05
C TYR A 59 -7.31 7.32 7.95
N THR A 60 -7.24 8.60 7.56
CA THR A 60 -6.29 9.05 6.53
C THR A 60 -4.84 8.93 6.99
N PHE A 61 -4.55 9.15 8.27
CA PHE A 61 -3.23 8.90 8.85
C PHE A 61 -2.88 7.41 8.80
N HIS A 62 -3.78 6.54 9.26
CA HIS A 62 -3.56 5.08 9.27
C HIS A 62 -3.34 4.53 7.86
N MET A 63 -4.13 4.97 6.88
CA MET A 63 -3.94 4.59 5.48
C MET A 63 -2.58 5.05 4.91
N LYS A 64 -1.97 6.13 5.44
CA LYS A 64 -0.60 6.54 5.05
C LYS A 64 0.44 5.61 5.67
N GLU A 65 0.29 5.23 6.93
CA GLU A 65 1.19 4.28 7.59
C GLU A 65 1.16 2.90 6.92
N LEU A 66 -0.03 2.39 6.61
CA LEU A 66 -0.21 1.14 5.84
C LEU A 66 0.50 1.19 4.48
N ARG A 67 0.46 2.34 3.79
CA ARG A 67 1.19 2.54 2.52
C ARG A 67 2.69 2.51 2.73
N LYS A 68 3.21 3.21 3.75
CA LYS A 68 4.64 3.19 4.08
C LYS A 68 5.12 1.78 4.39
N GLU A 69 4.36 1.03 5.20
CA GLU A 69 4.69 -0.35 5.55
C GLU A 69 4.76 -1.24 4.31
N ARG A 70 3.74 -1.18 3.45
CA ARG A 70 3.75 -1.89 2.15
C ARG A 70 4.98 -1.53 1.32
N GLU A 71 5.30 -0.24 1.21
CA GLU A 71 6.45 0.22 0.43
C GLU A 71 7.77 -0.27 1.02
N MET A 72 7.93 -0.28 2.34
CA MET A 72 9.11 -0.83 3.02
C MET A 72 9.27 -2.32 2.73
N ILE A 73 8.20 -3.12 2.86
CA ILE A 73 8.22 -4.55 2.55
C ILE A 73 8.64 -4.76 1.10
N ILE A 74 7.99 -4.09 0.14
CA ILE A 74 8.24 -4.30 -1.28
C ILE A 74 9.66 -3.87 -1.68
N LYS A 75 10.20 -2.81 -1.07
CA LYS A 75 11.57 -2.35 -1.32
C LYS A 75 12.63 -3.38 -0.95
N GLN A 76 12.38 -4.25 0.03
CA GLN A 76 13.32 -5.34 0.37
C GLN A 76 13.55 -6.32 -0.78
N PHE A 77 12.62 -6.38 -1.74
CA PHE A 77 12.70 -7.27 -2.90
C PHE A 77 13.12 -6.52 -4.17
N ASP A 78 13.33 -5.20 -4.11
CA ASP A 78 13.77 -4.42 -5.26
C ASP A 78 15.28 -4.63 -5.46
N SER A 79 15.58 -5.65 -6.23
CA SER A 79 16.94 -6.13 -6.54
C SER A 79 17.61 -5.26 -7.60
N GLU A 80 17.67 -3.95 -7.35
CA GLU A 80 18.55 -3.02 -8.06
C GLU A 80 19.45 -2.30 -7.06
N LYS A 81 20.36 -3.07 -6.46
CA LYS A 81 21.73 -2.69 -6.03
C LYS A 81 22.31 -3.88 -5.27
N GLU A 82 23.62 -4.06 -5.38
CA GLU A 82 24.41 -5.20 -4.87
C GLU A 82 24.46 -6.42 -5.79
N HIS A 83 25.10 -6.30 -6.95
CA HIS A 83 26.03 -7.30 -7.50
C HIS A 83 26.73 -6.75 -8.76
N SER A 84 27.38 -5.59 -8.63
CA SER A 84 28.19 -5.03 -9.72
C SER A 84 29.34 -4.19 -9.17
N VAL A 85 30.17 -4.74 -8.26
CA VAL A 85 31.58 -4.35 -8.10
C VAL A 85 32.37 -5.54 -7.50
N LEU A 86 32.35 -6.69 -8.17
CA LEU A 86 33.41 -7.71 -8.07
C LEU A 86 33.44 -8.43 -9.44
N GLY A 87 34.11 -7.79 -10.38
CA GLY A 87 34.38 -8.27 -11.73
C GLY A 87 35.57 -7.53 -12.29
#